data_AF-A0A7U2FBD9-F1
#
_entry.id   AF-A0A7U2FBD9-F1
#
_cell.length_a   1.000
_cell.length_b   1.000
_cell.length_c   1.000
_cell.angle_alpha   90.00
_cell.angle_beta   90.00
_cell.angle_gamma   90.00
#
_symmetry.space_group_name_H-M   'P 1'
#
loop_
_entity.id
_entity.type
_entity.pdbx_description
1 polymer ?
#
loop_
_entity_poly.entity_id
_entity_poly.type
_entity_poly.pdbx_seq_one_letter_code
_entity_poly.pdbx_strand_id
1 'polypeptide(L)'
;MFNVRSIVLLVISYVVIPRLTFLPQGFHTLLMLFGPFLIPRVFDWFSTARATSRSAPVRPTPPRVQNALNLLCVSAVVYLVLSLPRFMPENIFMRTQSHIRTETSVLFSRLRHLRELTDQDDALREKFASPNGMHNRLLYLVYGPDALLNCVWCTSSKGNDQLQYFLYALPKLVIPHIFQLAVLGLSTSSLIGNEGSRFRTHATIAGLLMLVVEVYYIQTYDITGNKRAKSLEDIDAIHWRLHFFRYLTFAVVDIAMGVVLWLTSTNRWLAKPVSIAERMETTTRQAEETLNKMRALGLLTNSVNRDPSLRGLREQYWRTEGQIMAETVQDEAVTEEINKAISKMDFSSLESRVGQVADGILAGIDGLHPTNVMPVNSAGVGSSSLHLE
;
A
#
# COMPACT_ATOMS: atom_id res chain seq x y z
N MET A 1 -21.46 -8.46 -26.76
CA MET A 1 -21.85 -9.37 -25.65
C MET A 1 -21.52 -8.67 -24.34
N PHE A 2 -22.52 -8.25 -23.58
CA PHE A 2 -22.28 -7.59 -22.28
C PHE A 2 -21.73 -8.63 -21.29
N ASN A 3 -20.50 -8.42 -20.83
CA ASN A 3 -19.87 -9.29 -19.85
C ASN A 3 -20.63 -9.16 -18.52
N VAL A 4 -20.94 -10.26 -17.84
CA VAL A 4 -21.68 -10.29 -16.55
C VAL A 4 -21.04 -9.34 -15.53
N ARG A 5 -19.72 -9.18 -15.62
CA ARG A 5 -18.92 -8.23 -14.83
C ARG A 5 -19.33 -6.77 -15.05
N SER A 6 -19.64 -6.36 -16.27
CA SER A 6 -20.13 -5.00 -16.59
C SER A 6 -21.54 -4.75 -16.06
N ILE A 7 -22.39 -5.79 -16.03
CA ILE A 7 -23.76 -5.70 -15.49
C ILE A 7 -23.71 -5.52 -13.96
N VAL A 8 -22.89 -6.31 -13.27
CA VAL A 8 -22.70 -6.20 -11.81
C VAL A 8 -22.12 -4.84 -11.43
N LEU A 9 -21.16 -4.32 -12.21
CA LEU A 9 -20.58 -2.99 -11.98
C LEU A 9 -21.58 -1.86 -12.19
N LEU A 10 -22.45 -1.96 -13.19
CA LEU A 10 -23.55 -1.01 -13.39
C LEU A 10 -24.53 -1.03 -12.22
N VAL A 11 -24.89 -2.21 -11.72
CA VAL A 11 -25.80 -2.36 -10.57
C VAL A 11 -25.16 -1.79 -9.29
N ILE A 12 -23.89 -2.07 -9.02
CA ILE A 12 -23.19 -1.49 -7.87
C ILE A 12 -23.10 0.04 -8.01
N SER A 13 -22.80 0.54 -9.20
CA SER A 13 -22.63 1.97 -9.44
C SER A 13 -23.94 2.76 -9.36
N TYR A 14 -25.05 2.20 -9.85
CA TYR A 14 -26.34 2.90 -9.93
C TYR A 14 -27.31 2.57 -8.79
N VAL A 15 -27.13 1.47 -8.05
CA VAL A 15 -28.06 1.04 -6.99
C VAL A 15 -27.44 1.17 -5.60
N VAL A 16 -26.16 0.84 -5.43
CA VAL A 16 -25.50 0.81 -4.12
C VAL A 16 -24.95 2.18 -3.74
N ILE A 17 -24.18 2.82 -4.64
CA ILE A 17 -23.59 4.15 -4.42
C ILE A 17 -24.63 5.21 -4.00
N PRO A 18 -25.79 5.39 -4.67
CA PRO A 18 -26.81 6.35 -4.23
C PRO A 18 -27.43 6.06 -2.86
N ARG A 19 -27.36 4.81 -2.36
CA ARG A 19 -27.91 4.44 -1.06
C ARG A 19 -26.91 4.58 0.10
N LEU A 20 -25.65 4.93 -0.19
CA LEU A 20 -24.66 5.24 0.83
C LEU A 20 -24.84 6.66 1.36
N THR A 21 -25.85 6.87 2.21
CA THR A 21 -26.26 8.18 2.76
C THR A 21 -25.23 8.88 3.66
N PHE A 22 -24.04 8.29 3.84
CA PHE A 22 -22.97 8.84 4.66
C PHE A 22 -22.00 9.77 3.88
N LEU A 23 -22.13 9.86 2.55
CA LEU A 23 -21.20 10.63 1.70
C LEU A 23 -21.76 12.03 1.38
N PRO A 24 -20.90 13.08 1.37
CA PRO A 24 -21.29 14.41 0.91
C PRO A 24 -21.85 14.39 -0.52
N GLN A 25 -22.87 15.20 -0.82
CA GLN A 25 -23.55 15.23 -2.13
C GLN A 25 -22.61 15.34 -3.33
N GLY A 26 -21.53 16.12 -3.24
CA GLY A 26 -20.54 16.25 -4.32
C GLY A 26 -19.78 14.95 -4.64
N PHE A 27 -19.57 14.09 -3.64
CA PHE A 27 -18.94 12.78 -3.84
C PHE A 27 -19.90 11.79 -4.52
N HIS A 28 -21.21 11.86 -4.25
CA HIS A 28 -22.19 11.02 -4.94
C HIS A 28 -22.22 11.29 -6.45
N THR A 29 -22.21 12.56 -6.85
CA THR A 29 -22.20 12.94 -8.28
C THR A 29 -20.91 12.48 -8.97
N LEU A 30 -19.77 12.61 -8.30
CA LEU A 30 -18.48 12.14 -8.81
C LEU A 30 -18.45 10.61 -8.94
N LEU A 31 -18.91 9.87 -7.92
CA LEU A 31 -18.92 8.40 -7.93
C LEU A 31 -19.94 7.84 -8.95
N MET A 32 -21.07 8.50 -9.18
CA MET A 32 -22.01 8.09 -10.23
C MET A 32 -21.43 8.30 -11.63
N LEU A 33 -20.78 9.45 -11.85
CA LEU A 33 -20.26 9.79 -13.18
C LEU A 33 -19.02 8.95 -13.53
N PHE A 34 -18.11 8.77 -12.58
CA PHE A 34 -16.85 8.08 -12.83
C PHE A 34 -16.82 6.62 -12.37
N GLY A 35 -17.74 6.19 -11.50
CA GLY A 35 -17.83 4.82 -10.97
C GLY A 35 -17.79 3.72 -12.04
N PRO A 36 -18.57 3.83 -13.14
CA PRO A 36 -18.57 2.80 -14.19
C PRO A 36 -17.21 2.63 -14.89
N PHE A 37 -16.35 3.66 -14.85
CA PHE A 37 -15.05 3.65 -15.52
C PHE A 37 -13.88 3.36 -14.55
N LEU A 38 -13.98 3.84 -13.31
CA LEU A 38 -12.94 3.69 -12.29
C LEU A 38 -13.00 2.32 -11.61
N ILE A 39 -14.20 1.83 -11.27
CA ILE A 39 -14.36 0.56 -10.53
C ILE A 39 -13.79 -0.65 -11.31
N PRO A 40 -14.06 -0.87 -12.61
CA PRO A 40 -13.47 -2.00 -13.34
C PRO A 40 -11.93 -1.93 -13.36
N ARG A 41 -11.35 -0.75 -13.57
CA ARG A 41 -9.89 -0.59 -13.58
C ARG A 41 -9.25 -0.87 -12.23
N VAL A 42 -9.85 -0.38 -11.14
CA VAL A 42 -9.36 -0.66 -9.79
C VAL A 42 -9.48 -2.14 -9.47
N PHE A 43 -10.58 -2.78 -9.87
CA PHE A 43 -10.79 -4.21 -9.65
C PHE A 43 -9.83 -5.07 -10.48
N ASP A 44 -9.58 -4.72 -11.73
CA ASP A 44 -8.60 -5.39 -12.59
C ASP A 44 -7.17 -5.21 -12.07
N TRP A 45 -6.82 -4.01 -11.62
CA TRP A 45 -5.53 -3.74 -10.98
C TRP A 45 -5.36 -4.55 -9.68
N PHE A 46 -6.42 -4.65 -8.88
CA PHE A 46 -6.41 -5.46 -7.67
C PHE A 46 -6.30 -6.96 -7.97
N SER A 47 -7.04 -7.46 -8.97
CA SER A 47 -6.98 -8.88 -9.35
C SER A 47 -5.64 -9.27 -9.96
N THR A 48 -5.05 -8.39 -10.78
CA THR A 48 -3.72 -8.63 -11.39
C THR A 48 -2.61 -8.55 -10.35
N ALA A 49 -2.65 -7.58 -9.44
CA ALA A 49 -1.73 -7.48 -8.30
C ALA A 49 -1.84 -8.67 -7.34
N ARG A 50 -3.05 -9.21 -7.15
CA ARG A 50 -3.27 -10.40 -6.34
C ARG A 50 -2.80 -11.68 -7.03
N ALA A 51 -3.00 -11.80 -8.34
CA ALA A 51 -2.54 -12.94 -9.13
C ALA A 51 -1.00 -13.06 -9.11
N THR A 52 -0.28 -11.93 -9.23
CA THR A 52 1.20 -11.89 -9.13
C THR A 52 1.71 -12.23 -7.73
N SER A 53 0.91 -11.97 -6.69
CA SER A 53 1.32 -12.27 -5.31
C SER A 53 1.14 -13.75 -4.95
N ARG A 54 0.30 -14.51 -5.68
CA ARG A 54 0.11 -15.97 -5.45
C ARG A 54 1.34 -16.80 -5.84
N SER A 55 2.16 -16.30 -6.76
CA SER A 55 3.35 -17.02 -7.25
C SER A 55 4.62 -16.74 -6.46
N ALA A 56 4.57 -15.83 -5.47
CA ALA A 56 5.70 -15.49 -4.62
C ALA A 56 5.47 -16.03 -3.19
N PRO A 57 6.47 -16.68 -2.57
CA PRO A 57 6.34 -17.12 -1.19
C PRO A 57 6.26 -15.91 -0.25
N VAL A 58 5.42 -16.03 0.78
CA VAL A 58 5.30 -15.04 1.85
C VAL A 58 6.61 -15.02 2.63
N ARG A 59 7.23 -13.84 2.74
CA ARG A 59 8.48 -13.64 3.48
C ARG A 59 8.25 -12.81 4.74
N PRO A 60 9.07 -12.97 5.79
CA PRO A 60 9.07 -12.06 6.94
C PRO A 60 9.43 -10.64 6.52
N THR A 61 9.03 -9.64 7.32
CA THR A 61 9.35 -8.24 7.06
C THR A 61 10.86 -8.01 7.14
N PRO A 62 11.50 -7.41 6.10
CA PRO A 62 12.90 -7.06 6.18
C PRO A 62 13.16 -6.06 7.32
N PRO A 63 14.28 -6.16 8.05
CA PRO A 63 14.54 -5.34 9.25
C PRO A 63 14.56 -3.84 8.97
N ARG A 64 15.02 -3.43 7.78
CA ARG A 64 15.00 -2.02 7.36
C ARG A 64 13.58 -1.48 7.15
N VAL A 65 12.70 -2.32 6.58
CA VAL A 65 11.28 -1.97 6.41
C VAL A 65 10.57 -1.93 7.75
N GLN A 66 10.97 -2.78 8.71
CA GLN A 66 10.44 -2.71 10.07
C GLN A 66 10.73 -1.34 10.73
N ASN A 67 11.93 -0.78 10.54
CA ASN A 67 12.26 0.57 11.04
C ASN A 67 11.37 1.65 10.39
N ALA A 68 11.07 1.52 9.10
CA ALA A 68 10.17 2.42 8.39
C ALA A 68 8.72 2.33 8.90
N LEU A 69 8.25 1.11 9.15
CA LEU A 69 6.93 0.85 9.73
C LEU A 69 6.84 1.40 11.16
N ASN A 70 7.89 1.25 11.96
CA ASN A 70 7.95 1.82 13.30
C ASN A 70 7.90 3.36 13.24
N LEU A 71 8.64 3.98 12.32
CA LEU A 71 8.60 5.43 12.10
C LEU A 71 7.17 5.92 11.75
N LEU A 72 6.52 5.25 10.78
CA LEU A 72 5.15 5.59 10.36
C LEU A 72 4.11 5.32 11.45
N CYS A 73 4.32 4.30 12.28
CA CYS A 73 3.48 4.02 13.43
C CYS A 73 3.60 5.13 14.49
N VAL A 74 4.83 5.51 14.83
CA VAL A 74 5.10 6.60 15.78
C VAL A 74 4.53 7.92 15.26
N SER A 75 4.74 8.26 13.99
CA SER A 75 4.19 9.48 13.40
C SER A 75 2.66 9.47 13.41
N ALA A 76 2.03 8.37 13.02
CA ALA A 76 0.57 8.23 13.07
C ALA A 76 0.03 8.42 14.49
N VAL A 77 0.67 7.82 15.51
CA VAL A 77 0.28 8.02 16.92
C VAL A 77 0.46 9.48 17.34
N VAL A 78 1.59 10.10 16.98
CA VAL A 78 1.84 11.52 17.30
C VAL A 78 0.79 12.42 16.67
N TYR A 79 0.44 12.22 15.40
CA TYR A 79 -0.59 13.02 14.74
C TYR A 79 -1.99 12.75 15.31
N LEU A 80 -2.34 11.51 15.66
CA LEU A 80 -3.58 11.23 16.38
C LEU A 80 -3.62 11.95 17.73
N VAL A 81 -2.53 11.96 18.48
CA VAL A 81 -2.45 12.70 19.76
C VAL A 81 -2.59 14.21 19.52
N LEU A 82 -1.91 14.77 18.51
CA LEU A 82 -1.99 16.20 18.18
C LEU A 82 -3.38 16.62 17.65
N SER A 83 -4.17 15.68 17.13
CA SER A 83 -5.57 15.94 16.74
C SER A 83 -6.49 16.15 17.94
N LEU A 84 -6.07 15.77 19.16
CA LEU A 84 -6.89 15.91 20.36
C LEU A 84 -7.06 17.39 20.75
N PRO A 85 -8.23 17.78 21.30
CA PRO A 85 -8.55 19.17 21.62
C PRO A 85 -7.68 19.77 22.73
N ARG A 86 -6.85 18.97 23.41
CA ARG A 86 -5.92 19.44 24.45
C ARG A 86 -4.69 20.16 23.88
N PHE A 87 -4.30 19.85 22.64
CA PHE A 87 -3.11 20.44 21.98
C PHE A 87 -3.44 21.69 21.17
N MET A 88 -4.50 22.36 21.56
CA MET A 88 -5.17 23.35 20.74
C MET A 88 -5.62 24.51 21.61
N PRO A 89 -5.52 25.77 21.11
CA PRO A 89 -6.00 26.91 21.86
C PRO A 89 -7.51 26.80 22.10
N GLU A 90 -7.95 27.30 23.24
CA GLU A 90 -9.35 27.28 23.63
C GLU A 90 -10.20 28.15 22.69
N ASN A 91 -11.31 27.59 22.17
CA ASN A 91 -12.29 28.38 21.44
C ASN A 91 -13.24 29.06 22.43
N ILE A 92 -13.13 30.39 22.56
CA ILE A 92 -13.89 31.17 23.53
C ILE A 92 -15.40 30.98 23.29
N PHE A 93 -15.87 31.09 22.04
CA PHE A 93 -17.31 31.00 21.72
C PHE A 93 -17.92 29.63 22.04
N MET A 94 -17.18 28.55 21.76
CA MET A 94 -17.63 27.19 22.07
C MET A 94 -17.62 26.93 23.59
N ARG A 95 -16.68 27.52 24.33
CA ARG A 95 -16.59 27.30 25.78
C ARG A 95 -17.60 28.11 26.57
N THR A 96 -17.88 29.34 26.16
CA THR A 96 -18.90 30.20 26.76
C THR A 96 -20.31 29.93 26.21
N GLN A 97 -20.46 28.97 25.28
CA GLN A 97 -21.71 28.61 24.61
C GLN A 97 -22.46 29.86 24.10
N SER A 98 -21.70 30.77 23.48
CA SER A 98 -22.18 32.09 23.11
C SER A 98 -22.17 32.31 21.61
N HIS A 99 -23.18 33.02 21.12
CA HIS A 99 -23.28 33.36 19.71
C HIS A 99 -22.22 34.39 19.30
N ILE A 100 -21.85 34.42 18.01
CA ILE A 100 -20.86 35.37 17.48
C ILE A 100 -21.25 36.85 17.65
N ARG A 101 -22.56 37.11 17.80
CA ARG A 101 -23.15 38.46 18.00
C ARG A 101 -23.24 38.89 19.47
N THR A 102 -22.95 38.02 20.42
CA THR A 102 -23.00 38.34 21.85
C THR A 102 -22.10 39.53 22.17
N GLU A 103 -22.54 40.46 23.02
CA GLU A 103 -21.74 41.62 23.40
C GLU A 103 -20.41 41.19 24.05
N THR A 104 -19.32 41.94 23.80
CA THR A 104 -17.99 41.61 24.35
C THR A 104 -17.99 41.57 25.87
N SER A 105 -18.64 42.54 26.51
CA SER A 105 -18.78 42.61 27.98
C SER A 105 -19.36 41.32 28.55
N VAL A 106 -20.46 40.83 27.98
CA VAL A 106 -21.15 39.60 28.38
C VAL A 106 -20.29 38.36 28.08
N LEU A 107 -19.63 38.32 26.93
CA LEU A 107 -18.76 37.20 26.54
C LEU A 107 -17.63 36.98 27.55
N PHE A 108 -16.88 38.04 27.88
CA PHE A 108 -15.77 37.95 28.82
C PHE A 108 -16.24 37.85 30.27
N SER A 109 -17.42 38.37 30.62
CA SER A 109 -18.04 38.09 31.93
C SER A 109 -18.34 36.61 32.11
N ARG A 110 -18.86 35.93 31.08
CA ARG A 110 -19.08 34.47 31.11
C ARG A 110 -17.77 33.71 31.17
N LEU A 111 -16.77 34.13 30.40
CA LEU A 111 -15.44 33.51 30.44
C LEU A 111 -14.81 33.62 31.84
N ARG A 112 -14.95 34.79 32.50
CA ARG A 112 -14.50 35.03 33.87
C ARG A 112 -15.14 34.12 34.91
N HIS A 113 -16.38 33.68 34.67
CA HIS A 113 -17.06 32.70 35.53
C HIS A 113 -16.54 31.28 35.34
N LEU A 114 -15.96 30.95 34.17
CA LEU A 114 -15.43 29.61 33.88
C LEU A 114 -13.97 29.46 34.32
N ARG A 115 -13.16 30.52 34.16
CA ARG A 115 -11.76 30.57 34.59
C ARG A 115 -11.29 32.00 34.80
N GLU A 116 -10.15 32.16 35.48
CA GLU A 116 -9.46 33.45 35.58
C GLU A 116 -9.02 33.95 34.19
N LEU A 117 -9.14 35.25 33.96
CA LEU A 117 -8.73 35.89 32.70
C LEU A 117 -7.21 35.97 32.64
N THR A 118 -6.67 35.59 31.50
CA THR A 118 -5.25 35.74 31.17
C THR A 118 -5.02 37.05 30.42
N ASP A 119 -3.78 37.54 30.40
CA ASP A 119 -3.39 38.74 29.66
C ASP A 119 -3.77 38.67 28.17
N GLN A 120 -3.75 37.46 27.60
CA GLN A 120 -4.20 37.20 26.23
C GLN A 120 -5.71 37.43 26.06
N ASP A 121 -6.52 37.08 27.06
CA ASP A 121 -7.96 37.28 27.04
C ASP A 121 -8.30 38.78 27.11
N ASP A 122 -7.56 39.55 27.93
CA ASP A 122 -7.74 41.00 28.01
C ASP A 122 -7.33 41.69 26.70
N ALA A 123 -6.23 41.28 26.07
CA ALA A 123 -5.85 41.77 24.75
C ALA A 123 -6.88 41.41 23.68
N LEU A 124 -7.45 40.20 23.72
CA LEU A 124 -8.55 39.80 22.81
C LEU A 124 -9.82 40.62 23.06
N ARG A 125 -10.11 40.94 24.33
CA ARG A 125 -11.26 41.77 24.71
C ARG A 125 -11.17 43.15 24.08
N GLU A 126 -10.01 43.80 24.12
CA GLU A 126 -9.77 45.08 23.47
C GLU A 126 -9.98 44.99 21.95
N LYS A 127 -9.43 43.95 21.31
CA LYS A 127 -9.61 43.72 19.86
C LYS A 127 -11.07 43.50 19.48
N PHE A 128 -11.85 42.80 20.30
CA PHE A 128 -13.28 42.60 20.04
C PHE A 128 -14.14 43.81 20.39
N ALA A 129 -13.69 44.72 21.27
CA ALA A 129 -14.40 45.94 21.63
C ALA A 129 -14.16 47.10 20.64
N SER A 130 -13.13 46.99 19.79
CA SER A 130 -12.86 47.91 18.69
C SER A 130 -14.10 48.10 17.77
N PRO A 131 -14.24 49.25 17.07
CA PRO A 131 -15.36 49.49 16.13
C PRO A 131 -15.53 48.38 15.07
N ASN A 132 -14.44 47.72 14.69
CA ASN A 132 -14.43 46.58 13.76
C ASN A 132 -14.52 45.22 14.48
N GLY A 133 -15.03 45.19 15.71
CA GLY A 133 -15.05 44.01 16.58
C GLY A 133 -15.74 42.80 15.96
N MET A 134 -16.83 42.99 15.22
CA MET A 134 -17.48 41.89 14.49
C MET A 134 -16.57 41.28 13.43
N HIS A 135 -15.78 42.09 12.70
CA HIS A 135 -14.83 41.60 11.72
C HIS A 135 -13.68 40.83 12.40
N ASN A 136 -13.16 41.36 13.50
CA ASN A 136 -12.11 40.71 14.30
C ASN A 136 -12.56 39.35 14.85
N ARG A 137 -13.84 39.19 15.21
CA ARG A 137 -14.42 37.90 15.62
C ARG A 137 -14.49 36.89 14.48
N LEU A 138 -14.77 37.34 13.25
CA LEU A 138 -14.74 36.45 12.07
C LEU A 138 -13.31 35.99 11.75
N LEU A 139 -12.35 36.92 11.81
CA LEU A 139 -10.93 36.60 11.63
C LEU A 139 -10.42 35.64 12.71
N TYR A 140 -10.87 35.81 13.97
CA TYR A 140 -10.59 34.88 15.06
C TYR A 140 -11.07 33.45 14.74
N LEU A 141 -12.26 33.29 14.15
CA LEU A 141 -12.79 31.97 13.80
C LEU A 141 -11.99 31.26 12.69
N VAL A 142 -11.38 32.03 11.79
CA VAL A 142 -10.66 31.53 10.61
C VAL A 142 -9.17 31.30 10.90
N TYR A 143 -8.49 32.28 11.49
CA TYR A 143 -7.04 32.27 11.70
C TYR A 143 -6.62 31.98 13.15
N GLY A 144 -7.55 32.04 14.11
CA GLY A 144 -7.30 31.77 15.52
C GLY A 144 -6.85 33.01 16.34
N PRO A 145 -6.65 32.84 17.66
CA PRO A 145 -6.28 33.93 18.57
C PRO A 145 -4.92 34.55 18.27
N ASP A 146 -3.94 33.71 17.95
CA ASP A 146 -2.56 34.13 17.78
C ASP A 146 -2.38 35.09 16.60
N ALA A 147 -3.03 34.83 15.47
CA ALA A 147 -2.97 35.71 14.31
C ALA A 147 -3.54 37.11 14.60
N LEU A 148 -4.58 37.18 15.45
CA LEU A 148 -5.22 38.44 15.81
C LEU A 148 -4.42 39.25 16.84
N LEU A 149 -3.69 38.56 17.74
CA LEU A 149 -2.90 39.19 18.80
C LEU A 149 -1.50 39.59 18.33
N ASN A 150 -0.83 38.71 17.60
CA ASN A 150 0.61 38.83 17.31
C ASN A 150 0.91 39.44 15.93
N CYS A 151 -0.09 39.63 15.06
CA CYS A 151 0.14 40.26 13.77
C CYS A 151 0.13 41.79 13.85
N VAL A 152 1.33 42.39 13.80
CA VAL A 152 1.52 43.86 13.87
C VAL A 152 1.12 44.58 12.56
N TRP A 153 1.20 43.89 11.42
CA TRP A 153 1.06 44.49 10.07
C TRP A 153 -0.23 44.09 9.34
N CYS A 154 -1.09 43.29 9.98
CA CYS A 154 -2.34 42.79 9.39
C CYS A 154 -3.50 43.80 9.41
N THR A 155 -3.36 44.92 10.13
CA THR A 155 -4.35 46.00 10.12
C THR A 155 -3.88 47.08 9.15
N SER A 156 -4.29 47.00 7.89
CA SER A 156 -3.87 47.97 6.87
C SER A 156 -5.04 48.84 6.45
N SER A 157 -4.86 50.16 6.54
CA SER A 157 -5.83 51.16 6.05
C SER A 157 -6.15 51.04 4.55
N LYS A 158 -5.45 50.19 3.80
CA LYS A 158 -5.54 50.03 2.33
C LYS A 158 -6.47 48.89 1.86
N GLY A 159 -7.21 48.23 2.76
CA GLY A 159 -8.38 47.42 2.38
C GLY A 159 -8.12 45.99 1.90
N ASN A 160 -7.10 45.29 2.42
CA ASN A 160 -6.90 43.86 2.13
C ASN A 160 -6.45 43.06 3.37
N ASP A 161 -7.16 43.24 4.47
CA ASP A 161 -6.81 42.69 5.78
C ASP A 161 -6.77 41.15 5.77
N GLN A 162 -7.73 40.50 5.08
CA GLN A 162 -7.80 39.03 5.00
C GLN A 162 -6.54 38.39 4.40
N LEU A 163 -5.98 38.97 3.32
CA LEU A 163 -4.76 38.46 2.70
C LEU A 163 -3.57 38.58 3.65
N GLN A 164 -3.48 39.66 4.43
CA GLN A 164 -2.38 39.87 5.37
C GLN A 164 -2.44 38.86 6.52
N TYR A 165 -3.63 38.62 7.09
CA TYR A 165 -3.82 37.57 8.10
C TYR A 165 -3.52 36.17 7.54
N PHE A 166 -3.90 35.89 6.29
CA PHE A 166 -3.53 34.65 5.62
C PHE A 166 -2.01 34.47 5.50
N LEU A 167 -1.31 35.50 5.01
CA LEU A 167 0.15 35.46 4.86
C LEU A 167 0.86 35.27 6.21
N TYR A 168 0.34 35.86 7.29
CA TYR A 168 0.83 35.64 8.64
C TYR A 168 0.60 34.21 9.14
N ALA A 169 -0.57 33.62 8.85
CA ALA A 169 -0.92 32.27 9.28
C ALA A 169 -0.28 31.16 8.41
N LEU A 170 0.15 31.49 7.19
CA LEU A 170 0.66 30.53 6.20
C LEU A 170 1.84 29.69 6.71
N PRO A 171 2.89 30.24 7.37
CA PRO A 171 3.96 29.43 7.94
C PRO A 171 3.45 28.37 8.92
N LYS A 172 2.49 28.72 9.79
CA LYS A 172 1.90 27.80 10.77
C LYS A 172 1.09 26.68 10.10
N LEU A 173 0.56 26.95 8.90
CA LEU A 173 -0.11 25.97 8.06
C LEU A 173 0.86 25.00 7.39
N VAL A 174 1.96 25.53 6.84
CA VAL A 174 2.90 24.79 5.99
C VAL A 174 3.87 23.95 6.81
N ILE A 175 4.34 24.43 7.97
CA ILE A 175 5.26 23.70 8.84
C ILE A 175 4.84 22.25 9.12
N PRO A 176 3.61 21.94 9.58
CA PRO A 176 3.22 20.55 9.84
C PRO A 176 3.22 19.68 8.57
N HIS A 177 2.98 20.26 7.39
CA HIS A 177 3.10 19.53 6.11
C HIS A 177 4.55 19.23 5.74
N ILE A 178 5.48 20.13 6.05
CA ILE A 178 6.92 19.88 5.85
C ILE A 178 7.36 18.69 6.72
N PHE A 179 6.93 18.65 7.98
CA PHE A 179 7.21 17.51 8.87
C PHE A 179 6.60 16.21 8.32
N GLN A 180 5.35 16.24 7.86
CA GLN A 180 4.71 15.07 7.25
C GLN A 180 5.46 14.60 5.99
N LEU A 181 5.85 15.52 5.11
CA LEU A 181 6.65 15.21 3.93
C LEU A 181 8.03 14.64 4.29
N ALA A 182 8.64 15.12 5.37
CA ALA A 182 9.90 14.57 5.87
C ALA A 182 9.72 13.12 6.36
N VAL A 183 8.67 12.83 7.12
CA VAL A 183 8.34 11.46 7.58
C VAL A 183 8.08 10.52 6.40
N LEU A 184 7.26 10.94 5.44
CA LEU A 184 6.98 10.18 4.21
C LEU A 184 8.25 10.01 3.35
N GLY A 185 9.08 11.04 3.25
CA GLY A 185 10.35 11.00 2.51
C GLY A 185 11.39 10.08 3.15
N LEU A 186 11.48 10.10 4.48
CA LEU A 186 12.35 9.22 5.26
C LEU A 186 11.91 7.77 5.12
N SER A 187 10.63 7.48 5.34
CA SER A 187 10.05 6.12 5.25
C SER A 187 10.09 5.51 3.85
N THR A 188 10.15 6.34 2.80
CA THR A 188 10.29 5.90 1.40
C THR A 188 11.70 6.12 0.83
N SER A 189 12.68 6.45 1.67
CA SER A 189 14.05 6.67 1.23
C SER A 189 14.72 5.37 0.74
N SER A 190 15.73 5.51 -0.14
CA SER A 190 16.54 4.37 -0.61
C SER A 190 17.32 3.68 0.51
N LEU A 191 17.51 4.35 1.67
CA LEU A 191 18.16 3.81 2.86
C LEU A 191 17.40 2.62 3.45
N ILE A 192 16.07 2.60 3.32
CA ILE A 192 15.19 1.54 3.83
C ILE A 192 15.14 0.32 2.88
N GLY A 193 15.50 0.54 1.60
CA GLY A 193 15.58 -0.48 0.57
C GLY A 193 14.69 -0.19 -0.64
N ASN A 194 14.79 -1.04 -1.64
CA ASN A 194 14.11 -0.86 -2.93
C ASN A 194 12.57 -0.89 -2.82
N GLU A 195 12.03 -1.54 -1.78
CA GLU A 195 10.59 -1.64 -1.56
C GLU A 195 9.96 -0.30 -1.16
N GLY A 196 10.65 0.52 -0.36
CA GLY A 196 10.17 1.85 0.03
C GLY A 196 10.36 2.88 -1.09
N SER A 197 11.50 2.82 -1.78
CA SER A 197 11.86 3.77 -2.83
C SER A 197 10.87 3.85 -3.98
N ARG A 198 10.15 2.76 -4.28
CA ARG A 198 9.16 2.71 -5.37
C ARG A 198 7.93 3.59 -5.11
N PHE A 199 7.61 3.85 -3.85
CA PHE A 199 6.44 4.63 -3.46
C PHE A 199 6.77 6.10 -3.18
N ARG A 200 8.04 6.49 -3.28
CA ARG A 200 8.51 7.85 -2.97
C ARG A 200 7.76 8.91 -3.78
N THR A 201 7.61 8.74 -5.09
CA THR A 201 6.88 9.68 -5.95
C THR A 201 5.43 9.82 -5.51
N HIS A 202 4.74 8.69 -5.30
CA HIS A 202 3.35 8.67 -4.83
C HIS A 202 3.19 9.32 -3.45
N ALA A 203 4.09 9.04 -2.51
CA ALA A 203 4.09 9.64 -1.19
C ALA A 203 4.32 11.17 -1.25
N THR A 204 5.26 11.63 -2.08
CA THR A 204 5.51 13.07 -2.27
C THR A 204 4.34 13.79 -2.94
N ILE A 205 3.70 13.17 -3.94
CA ILE A 205 2.52 13.73 -4.60
C ILE A 205 1.36 13.83 -3.60
N ALA A 206 1.12 12.79 -2.80
CA ALA A 206 0.07 12.81 -1.79
C ALA A 206 0.31 13.90 -0.74
N GLY A 207 1.53 14.02 -0.22
CA GLY A 207 1.89 15.05 0.75
C GLY A 207 1.77 16.49 0.19
N LEU A 208 2.22 16.72 -1.04
CA LEU A 208 2.11 18.01 -1.70
C LEU A 208 0.65 18.37 -2.02
N LEU A 209 -0.14 17.41 -2.46
CA LEU A 209 -1.56 17.60 -2.75
C LEU A 209 -2.32 18.01 -1.50
N MET A 210 -2.06 17.37 -0.35
CA MET A 210 -2.67 17.78 0.93
C MET A 210 -2.36 19.24 1.27
N LEU A 211 -1.10 19.66 1.12
CA LEU A 211 -0.68 21.05 1.34
C LEU A 211 -1.42 22.02 0.42
N VAL A 212 -1.45 21.73 -0.89
CA VAL A 212 -2.08 22.61 -1.88
C VAL A 212 -3.58 22.74 -1.63
N VAL A 213 -4.26 21.63 -1.33
CA VAL A 213 -5.70 21.62 -1.03
C VAL A 213 -5.99 22.45 0.22
N GLU A 214 -5.20 22.31 1.28
CA GLU A 214 -5.41 23.06 2.52
C GLU A 214 -5.18 24.56 2.34
N VAL A 215 -4.08 24.94 1.69
CA VAL A 215 -3.74 26.34 1.40
C VAL A 215 -4.82 26.97 0.53
N TYR A 216 -5.24 26.27 -0.53
CA TYR A 216 -6.29 26.73 -1.44
C TYR A 216 -7.64 26.92 -0.72
N TYR A 217 -7.99 25.97 0.17
CA TYR A 217 -9.24 26.03 0.93
C TYR A 217 -9.30 27.27 1.82
N ILE A 218 -8.25 27.59 2.57
CA ILE A 218 -8.24 28.79 3.43
C ILE A 218 -8.18 30.06 2.60
N GLN A 219 -7.39 30.08 1.52
CA GLN A 219 -7.23 31.25 0.67
C GLN A 219 -8.57 31.67 0.04
N THR A 220 -9.39 30.69 -0.36
CA THR A 220 -10.68 30.92 -1.03
C THR A 220 -11.86 31.02 -0.05
N TYR A 221 -11.62 30.87 1.24
CA TYR A 221 -12.69 30.86 2.24
C TYR A 221 -13.33 32.25 2.40
N ASP A 222 -14.66 32.30 2.29
CA ASP A 222 -15.44 33.51 2.56
C ASP A 222 -15.73 33.67 4.07
N ILE A 223 -14.97 34.56 4.70
CA ILE A 223 -15.12 34.90 6.13
C ILE A 223 -16.52 35.47 6.47
N THR A 224 -17.28 35.96 5.49
CA THR A 224 -18.58 36.57 5.72
C THR A 224 -19.70 35.55 5.92
N GLY A 225 -19.47 34.27 5.60
CA GLY A 225 -20.45 33.19 5.81
C GLY A 225 -20.93 33.10 7.27
N ASN A 226 -20.00 33.20 8.22
CA ASN A 226 -20.29 33.16 9.66
C ASN A 226 -21.10 34.37 10.17
N LYS A 227 -21.29 35.43 9.38
CA LYS A 227 -22.20 36.54 9.76
C LYS A 227 -23.66 36.11 9.79
N ARG A 228 -24.03 35.09 9.00
CA ARG A 228 -25.40 34.60 8.83
C ARG A 228 -25.79 33.55 9.87
N ALA A 229 -24.82 32.99 10.61
CA ALA A 229 -25.09 32.06 11.70
C ALA A 229 -26.04 32.69 12.73
N LYS A 230 -27.02 31.90 13.18
CA LYS A 230 -28.02 32.29 14.20
C LYS A 230 -27.90 31.42 15.46
N SER A 231 -27.48 30.17 15.30
CA SER A 231 -27.15 29.24 16.39
C SER A 231 -25.64 29.07 16.55
N LEU A 232 -25.19 28.56 17.70
CA LEU A 232 -23.81 28.16 17.93
C LEU A 232 -23.39 27.00 17.01
N GLU A 233 -24.31 26.10 16.71
CA GLU A 233 -24.08 24.94 15.83
C GLU A 233 -23.82 25.36 14.38
N ASP A 234 -24.36 26.51 13.97
CA ASP A 234 -24.16 27.08 12.64
C ASP A 234 -22.80 27.79 12.50
N ILE A 235 -22.08 27.99 13.60
CA ILE A 235 -20.80 28.72 13.59
C ILE A 235 -19.69 27.77 13.12
N ASP A 236 -19.10 28.13 11.98
CA ASP A 236 -17.98 27.38 11.43
C ASP A 236 -16.65 27.87 12.03
N ALA A 237 -16.15 27.13 13.02
CA ALA A 237 -14.86 27.36 13.66
C ALA A 237 -13.71 26.72 12.85
N ILE A 238 -13.41 27.29 11.68
CA ILE A 238 -12.49 26.72 10.68
C ILE A 238 -11.10 26.48 11.25
N HIS A 239 -10.52 27.44 11.98
CA HIS A 239 -9.19 27.29 12.57
C HIS A 239 -9.10 25.97 13.35
N TRP A 240 -10.16 25.68 14.11
CA TRP A 240 -10.22 24.49 14.92
C TRP A 240 -10.48 23.22 14.12
N ARG A 241 -11.47 23.29 13.24
CA ARG A 241 -11.85 22.16 12.40
C ARG A 241 -10.71 21.71 11.48
N LEU A 242 -9.98 22.68 10.92
CA LEU A 242 -8.85 22.42 10.03
C LEU A 242 -7.68 21.77 10.77
N HIS A 243 -7.36 22.23 11.98
CA HIS A 243 -6.34 21.60 12.83
C HIS A 243 -6.68 20.12 13.07
N PHE A 244 -7.92 19.81 13.46
CA PHE A 244 -8.36 18.43 13.65
C PHE A 244 -8.23 17.60 12.37
N PHE A 245 -8.78 18.07 11.26
CA PHE A 245 -8.74 17.33 9.99
C PHE A 245 -7.32 17.17 9.45
N ARG A 246 -6.44 18.17 9.59
CA ARG A 246 -5.04 18.10 9.15
C ARG A 246 -4.29 16.95 9.80
N TYR A 247 -4.34 16.87 11.13
CA TYR A 247 -3.62 15.81 11.83
C TYR A 247 -4.29 14.45 11.65
N LEU A 248 -5.61 14.41 11.49
CA LEU A 248 -6.33 13.19 11.15
C LEU A 248 -5.96 12.67 9.75
N THR A 249 -5.90 13.53 8.73
CA THR A 249 -5.52 13.12 7.37
C THR A 249 -4.07 12.66 7.32
N PHE A 250 -3.15 13.30 8.05
CA PHE A 250 -1.77 12.84 8.16
C PHE A 250 -1.68 11.44 8.76
N ALA A 251 -2.39 11.20 9.88
CA ALA A 251 -2.43 9.87 10.50
C ALA A 251 -2.99 8.81 9.55
N VAL A 252 -4.08 9.12 8.83
CA VAL A 252 -4.68 8.20 7.85
C VAL A 252 -3.71 7.88 6.72
N VAL A 253 -3.00 8.88 6.18
CA VAL A 253 -2.01 8.68 5.12
C VAL A 253 -0.82 7.86 5.60
N ASP A 254 -0.32 8.09 6.81
CA ASP A 254 0.78 7.31 7.40
C ASP A 254 0.38 5.86 7.62
N ILE A 255 -0.82 5.61 8.17
CA ILE A 255 -1.36 4.26 8.34
C ILE A 255 -1.51 3.57 6.99
N ALA A 256 -2.08 4.25 6.00
CA ALA A 256 -2.25 3.70 4.66
C ALA A 256 -0.89 3.35 4.03
N MET A 257 0.09 4.24 4.13
CA MET A 257 1.44 4.00 3.63
C MET A 257 2.11 2.83 4.36
N GLY A 258 1.96 2.74 5.68
CA GLY A 258 2.46 1.63 6.48
C GLY A 258 1.86 0.30 6.06
N VAL A 259 0.53 0.24 5.85
CA VAL A 259 -0.16 -0.96 5.35
C VAL A 259 0.35 -1.35 3.96
N VAL A 260 0.50 -0.39 3.05
CA VAL A 260 1.04 -0.64 1.70
C VAL A 260 2.46 -1.18 1.78
N LEU A 261 3.35 -0.55 2.55
CA LEU A 261 4.73 -1.03 2.71
C LEU A 261 4.80 -2.42 3.33
N TRP A 262 3.98 -2.70 4.35
CA TRP A 262 3.91 -4.03 4.97
C TRP A 262 3.42 -5.10 3.99
N LEU A 263 2.31 -4.86 3.28
CA LEU A 263 1.76 -5.81 2.32
C LEU A 263 2.74 -6.13 1.18
N THR A 264 3.47 -5.11 0.73
CA THR A 264 4.39 -5.23 -0.39
C THR A 264 5.72 -5.85 0.00
N SER A 265 6.26 -5.49 1.16
CA SER A 265 7.50 -6.08 1.67
C SER A 265 7.33 -7.55 2.08
N THR A 266 6.14 -7.99 2.45
CA THR A 266 5.85 -9.41 2.78
C THR A 266 5.42 -10.27 1.58
N ASN A 267 5.48 -9.72 0.36
CA ASN A 267 4.98 -10.35 -0.88
C ASN A 267 3.47 -10.70 -0.85
N ARG A 268 2.69 -10.09 0.05
CA ARG A 268 1.24 -10.31 0.13
C ARG A 268 0.47 -9.54 -0.93
N TRP A 269 1.03 -8.42 -1.40
CA TRP A 269 0.45 -7.57 -2.44
C TRP A 269 1.54 -6.94 -3.32
N LEU A 270 1.35 -6.92 -4.65
CA LEU A 270 2.36 -6.40 -5.60
C LEU A 270 3.75 -7.02 -5.39
N ALA A 271 3.81 -8.36 -5.26
CA ALA A 271 5.07 -9.09 -5.20
C ALA A 271 5.84 -8.88 -6.51
N LYS A 272 7.08 -8.37 -6.42
CA LYS A 272 7.99 -8.37 -7.57
C LYS A 272 8.55 -9.78 -7.72
N PRO A 273 8.26 -10.51 -8.81
CA PRO A 273 8.98 -11.75 -9.07
C PRO A 273 10.46 -11.44 -9.25
N VAL A 274 11.32 -12.33 -8.73
CA VAL A 274 12.75 -12.38 -9.04
C VAL A 274 12.93 -12.21 -10.55
N SER A 275 13.86 -11.34 -10.98
CA SER A 275 14.00 -11.01 -12.40
C SER A 275 14.26 -12.28 -13.23
N ILE A 276 13.79 -12.32 -14.48
CA ILE A 276 14.00 -13.51 -15.33
C ILE A 276 15.50 -13.81 -15.47
N ALA A 277 16.33 -12.77 -15.57
CA ALA A 277 17.79 -12.91 -15.61
C ALA A 277 18.35 -13.59 -14.34
N GLU A 278 17.93 -13.14 -13.16
CA GLU A 278 18.37 -13.71 -11.87
C GLU A 278 17.80 -15.12 -11.63
N ARG A 279 16.57 -15.39 -12.09
CA ARG A 279 16.02 -16.75 -12.12
C ARG A 279 16.84 -17.66 -13.02
N MET A 280 17.20 -17.20 -14.22
CA MET A 280 18.02 -17.98 -15.14
C MET A 280 19.41 -18.23 -14.55
N GLU A 281 20.06 -17.20 -14.01
CA GLU A 281 21.37 -17.33 -13.35
C GLU A 281 21.33 -18.35 -12.21
N THR A 282 20.33 -18.27 -11.32
CA THR A 282 20.21 -19.21 -10.19
C THR A 282 19.95 -20.65 -10.66
N THR A 283 19.09 -20.85 -11.67
CA THR A 283 18.86 -22.18 -12.25
C THR A 283 20.08 -22.72 -12.98
N THR A 284 20.80 -21.87 -13.73
CA THR A 284 22.04 -22.26 -14.42
C THR A 284 23.10 -22.65 -13.41
N ARG A 285 23.26 -21.89 -12.32
CA ARG A 285 24.21 -22.20 -11.26
C ARG A 285 23.89 -23.53 -10.56
N GLN A 286 22.61 -23.81 -10.31
CA GLN A 286 22.18 -25.11 -9.76
C GLN A 286 22.42 -26.26 -10.75
N ALA A 287 22.18 -26.04 -12.04
CA ALA A 287 22.47 -27.01 -13.09
C ALA A 287 23.98 -27.29 -13.22
N GLU A 288 24.82 -26.27 -13.14
CA GLU A 288 26.28 -26.42 -13.15
C GLU A 288 26.78 -27.18 -11.91
N GLU A 289 26.25 -26.87 -10.73
CA GLU A 289 26.63 -27.57 -9.50
C GLU A 289 26.24 -29.06 -9.55
N THR A 290 25.02 -29.37 -10.01
CA THR A 290 24.56 -30.76 -10.16
C THR A 290 25.36 -31.51 -11.23
N LEU A 291 25.68 -30.86 -12.34
CA LEU A 291 26.51 -31.44 -13.40
C LEU A 291 27.94 -31.71 -12.92
N ASN A 292 28.52 -30.81 -12.13
CA ASN A 292 29.84 -31.03 -11.52
C ASN A 292 29.82 -32.19 -10.52
N LYS A 293 28.77 -32.31 -9.70
CA LYS A 293 28.57 -33.47 -8.81
C LYS A 293 28.43 -34.78 -9.60
N MET A 294 27.66 -34.79 -10.69
CA MET A 294 27.54 -35.96 -11.56
C MET A 294 28.87 -36.35 -12.21
N ARG A 295 29.65 -35.37 -12.70
CA ARG A 295 30.99 -35.63 -13.23
C ARG A 295 31.93 -36.20 -12.17
N ALA A 296 31.91 -35.65 -10.96
CA ALA A 296 32.68 -36.17 -9.83
C ALA A 296 32.28 -37.61 -9.48
N LEU A 297 30.98 -37.91 -9.41
CA LEU A 297 30.47 -39.27 -9.21
C LEU A 297 30.89 -40.21 -10.33
N GLY A 298 30.86 -39.75 -11.59
CA GLY A 298 31.33 -40.52 -12.74
C GLY A 298 32.82 -40.83 -12.66
N LEU A 299 33.65 -39.86 -12.24
CA LEU A 299 35.08 -40.06 -12.00
C LEU A 299 35.33 -41.04 -10.85
N LEU A 300 34.61 -40.89 -9.73
CA LEU A 300 34.68 -41.81 -8.59
C LEU A 300 34.30 -43.23 -9.02
N THR A 301 33.18 -43.39 -9.72
CA THR A 301 32.70 -44.70 -10.20
C THR A 301 33.71 -45.34 -11.16
N ASN A 302 34.28 -44.56 -12.07
CA ASN A 302 35.36 -45.04 -12.95
C ASN A 302 36.63 -45.41 -12.18
N SER A 303 37.01 -44.64 -11.17
CA SER A 303 38.18 -44.93 -10.33
C SER A 303 38.00 -46.24 -9.55
N VAL A 304 36.83 -46.44 -8.95
CA VAL A 304 36.45 -47.67 -8.24
C VAL A 304 36.37 -48.85 -9.20
N ASN A 305 35.86 -48.66 -10.42
CA ASN A 305 35.82 -49.70 -11.43
C ASN A 305 37.21 -50.07 -11.95
N ARG A 306 38.17 -49.14 -11.99
CA ARG A 306 39.54 -49.41 -12.46
C ARG A 306 40.42 -50.08 -11.41
N ASP A 307 40.27 -49.73 -10.14
CA ASP A 307 41.05 -50.33 -9.05
C ASP A 307 40.41 -51.65 -8.56
N PRO A 308 41.12 -52.80 -8.66
CA PRO A 308 40.59 -54.09 -8.22
C PRO A 308 40.31 -54.15 -6.72
N SER A 309 41.05 -53.41 -5.89
CA SER A 309 40.86 -53.40 -4.42
C SER A 309 39.56 -52.68 -4.03
N LEU A 310 39.31 -51.49 -4.60
CA LEU A 310 38.08 -50.71 -4.39
C LEU A 310 36.86 -51.42 -4.99
N ARG A 311 37.02 -52.09 -6.12
CA ARG A 311 35.96 -52.91 -6.72
C ARG A 311 35.55 -54.05 -5.79
N GLY A 312 36.54 -54.75 -5.22
CA GLY A 312 36.31 -55.82 -4.24
C GLY A 312 35.58 -55.32 -3.00
N LEU A 313 36.00 -54.19 -2.43
CA LEU A 313 35.32 -53.54 -1.30
C LEU A 313 33.88 -53.15 -1.62
N ARG A 314 33.62 -52.58 -2.81
CA ARG A 314 32.27 -52.24 -3.26
C ARG A 314 31.40 -53.48 -3.40
N GLU A 315 31.89 -54.53 -4.03
CA GLU A 315 31.16 -55.80 -4.15
C GLU A 315 30.88 -56.42 -2.77
N GLN A 316 31.86 -56.40 -1.88
CA GLN A 316 31.68 -56.89 -0.51
C GLN A 316 30.62 -56.10 0.23
N TYR A 317 30.67 -54.76 0.17
CA TYR A 317 29.64 -53.89 0.75
C TYR A 317 28.25 -54.26 0.23
N TRP A 318 28.05 -54.34 -1.09
CA TRP A 318 26.74 -54.66 -1.66
C TRP A 318 26.28 -56.09 -1.37
N ARG A 319 27.21 -57.06 -1.27
CA ARG A 319 26.88 -58.43 -0.85
C ARG A 319 26.44 -58.46 0.61
N THR A 320 27.16 -57.77 1.50
CA THR A 320 26.83 -57.67 2.92
C THR A 320 25.51 -56.94 3.13
N GLU A 321 25.29 -55.81 2.45
CA GLU A 321 24.02 -55.07 2.49
C GLU A 321 22.86 -55.94 1.98
N GLY A 322 23.05 -56.66 0.88
CA GLY A 322 22.05 -57.58 0.35
C GLY A 322 21.72 -58.73 1.32
N GLN A 323 22.72 -59.25 2.03
CA GLN A 323 22.53 -60.27 3.06
C GLN A 323 21.77 -59.71 4.28
N ILE A 324 22.21 -58.56 4.81
CA ILE A 324 21.55 -57.89 5.93
C ILE A 324 20.10 -57.54 5.57
N MET A 325 19.86 -57.02 4.35
CA MET A 325 18.52 -56.71 3.88
C MET A 325 17.66 -57.96 3.73
N ALA A 326 18.22 -59.06 3.19
CA ALA A 326 17.50 -60.32 3.09
C ALA A 326 17.13 -60.91 4.46
N GLU A 327 18.05 -60.84 5.43
CA GLU A 327 17.81 -61.25 6.82
C GLU A 327 16.76 -60.36 7.50
N THR A 328 16.88 -59.04 7.34
CA THR A 328 15.93 -58.06 7.89
C THR A 328 14.54 -58.24 7.29
N VAL A 329 14.45 -58.52 5.99
CA VAL A 329 13.18 -58.80 5.29
C VAL A 329 12.61 -60.16 5.69
N GLN A 330 13.40 -61.10 6.25
CA GLN A 330 12.89 -62.38 6.76
C GLN A 330 12.40 -62.32 8.20
N ASP A 331 12.69 -61.23 8.93
CA ASP A 331 12.18 -61.01 10.28
C ASP A 331 10.64 -60.93 10.27
N GLU A 332 9.99 -61.69 11.15
CA GLU A 332 8.54 -61.82 11.23
C GLU A 332 7.87 -60.46 11.50
N ALA A 333 8.49 -59.61 12.33
CA ALA A 333 7.98 -58.27 12.62
C ALA A 333 8.04 -57.34 11.39
N VAL A 334 9.08 -57.47 10.56
CA VAL A 334 9.29 -56.63 9.37
C VAL A 334 8.43 -57.12 8.21
N THR A 335 8.33 -58.44 8.00
CA THR A 335 7.44 -59.03 6.99
C THR A 335 5.98 -58.69 7.23
N GLU A 336 5.51 -58.68 8.48
CA GLU A 336 4.14 -58.31 8.83
C GLU A 336 3.86 -56.84 8.44
N GLU A 337 4.76 -55.92 8.76
CA GLU A 337 4.62 -54.51 8.38
C GLU A 337 4.79 -54.28 6.86
N ILE A 338 5.68 -55.00 6.18
CA ILE A 338 5.79 -54.96 4.71
C ILE A 338 4.49 -55.45 4.07
N ASN A 339 3.94 -56.59 4.50
CA ASN A 339 2.68 -57.12 3.98
C ASN A 339 1.48 -56.20 4.30
N LYS A 340 1.50 -55.53 5.45
CA LYS A 340 0.51 -54.52 5.84
C LYS A 340 0.64 -53.23 5.03
N ALA A 341 1.85 -52.85 4.62
CA ALA A 341 2.07 -51.73 3.71
C ALA A 341 1.66 -52.07 2.27
N ILE A 342 2.01 -53.27 1.80
CA ILE A 342 1.67 -53.79 0.47
C ILE A 342 0.16 -53.97 0.31
N SER A 343 -0.53 -54.52 1.30
CA SER A 343 -1.99 -54.69 1.27
C SER A 343 -2.76 -53.36 1.27
N LYS A 344 -2.14 -52.28 1.76
CA LYS A 344 -2.68 -50.92 1.70
C LYS A 344 -2.30 -50.17 0.42
N MET A 345 -1.42 -50.74 -0.39
CA MET A 345 -0.94 -50.11 -1.61
C MET A 345 -1.88 -50.47 -2.78
N ASP A 346 -2.45 -49.44 -3.40
CA ASP A 346 -3.25 -49.61 -4.61
C ASP A 346 -2.30 -49.73 -5.82
N PHE A 347 -2.07 -50.98 -6.26
CA PHE A 347 -1.22 -51.29 -7.39
C PHE A 347 -1.72 -50.68 -8.71
N SER A 348 -3.03 -50.51 -8.88
CA SER A 348 -3.61 -49.94 -10.10
C SER A 348 -3.36 -48.43 -10.21
N SER A 349 -3.48 -47.73 -9.07
CA SER A 349 -3.08 -46.34 -8.91
C SER A 349 -1.58 -46.16 -9.14
N LEU A 350 -0.75 -47.06 -8.61
CA LEU A 350 0.70 -46.99 -8.79
C LEU A 350 1.10 -47.17 -10.25
N GLU A 351 0.57 -48.18 -10.95
CA GLU A 351 0.84 -48.44 -12.36
C GLU A 351 0.45 -47.24 -13.24
N SER A 352 -0.72 -46.65 -12.98
CA SER A 352 -1.16 -45.43 -13.66
C SER A 352 -0.20 -44.24 -13.42
N ARG A 353 0.27 -44.05 -12.18
CA ARG A 353 1.23 -42.98 -11.85
C ARG A 353 2.59 -43.21 -12.48
N VAL A 354 3.07 -44.46 -12.53
CA VAL A 354 4.32 -44.81 -13.20
C VAL A 354 4.22 -44.55 -14.70
N GLY A 355 3.11 -44.93 -15.34
CA GLY A 355 2.82 -44.60 -16.74
C GLY A 355 2.85 -43.10 -17.00
N GLN A 356 2.15 -42.31 -16.17
CA GLN A 356 2.16 -40.84 -16.29
C GLN A 356 3.54 -40.21 -16.12
N VAL A 357 4.39 -40.75 -15.23
CA VAL A 357 5.76 -40.26 -15.03
C VAL A 357 6.66 -40.66 -16.20
N ALA A 358 6.55 -41.90 -16.68
CA ALA A 358 7.30 -42.37 -17.85
C ALA A 358 6.92 -41.56 -19.11
N ASP A 359 5.63 -41.36 -19.34
CA ASP A 359 5.11 -40.53 -20.44
C ASP A 359 5.56 -39.07 -20.30
N GLY A 360 5.59 -38.53 -19.07
CA GLY A 360 6.08 -37.18 -18.78
C GLY A 360 7.58 -37.01 -19.03
N ILE A 361 8.40 -38.03 -18.71
CA ILE A 361 9.83 -38.04 -19.00
C ILE A 361 10.08 -38.16 -20.50
N LEU A 362 9.37 -39.06 -21.19
CA LEU A 362 9.46 -39.24 -22.64
C LEU A 362 9.03 -37.96 -23.39
N ALA A 363 7.92 -37.34 -23.00
CA ALA A 363 7.49 -36.06 -23.56
C ALA A 363 8.50 -34.92 -23.31
N GLY A 364 9.16 -34.93 -22.15
CA GLY A 364 10.25 -33.99 -21.84
C GLY A 364 11.51 -34.20 -22.68
N ILE A 365 11.82 -35.45 -23.04
CA ILE A 365 12.95 -35.81 -23.91
C ILE A 365 12.63 -35.51 -25.38
N ASP A 366 11.42 -35.84 -25.85
CA ASP A 366 10.97 -35.54 -27.21
C ASP A 366 10.87 -34.02 -27.46
N GLY A 367 10.48 -33.25 -26.44
CA GLY A 367 10.46 -31.79 -26.49
C GLY A 367 11.86 -31.12 -26.54
N LEU A 368 12.92 -31.87 -26.26
CA LEU A 368 14.31 -31.40 -26.37
C LEU A 368 14.92 -31.67 -27.77
N HIS A 369 14.23 -32.42 -28.64
CA HIS A 369 14.64 -32.61 -30.03
C HIS A 369 14.09 -31.45 -30.89
N PRO A 370 14.95 -30.59 -31.49
CA PRO A 370 14.46 -29.59 -32.44
C PRO A 370 14.01 -30.32 -33.71
N THR A 371 12.71 -30.51 -33.88
CA THR A 371 12.13 -30.95 -35.16
C THR A 371 12.25 -29.82 -36.17
N ASN A 372 13.43 -29.68 -36.76
CA ASN A 372 13.62 -29.02 -38.05
C ASN A 372 13.34 -30.05 -39.14
N VAL A 373 12.08 -30.21 -39.53
CA VAL A 373 11.74 -30.73 -40.85
C VAL A 373 10.52 -29.96 -41.36
N MET A 374 10.76 -28.90 -42.12
CA MET A 374 9.72 -28.34 -42.99
C MET A 374 9.47 -29.33 -44.14
N PRO A 375 8.22 -29.64 -44.50
CA PRO A 375 7.94 -30.44 -45.68
C PRO A 375 8.17 -29.58 -46.93
N VAL A 376 9.13 -30.00 -47.75
CA VAL A 376 9.30 -29.50 -49.13
C VAL A 376 8.12 -30.03 -49.94
N ASN A 377 7.21 -29.15 -50.31
CA ASN A 377 6.16 -29.44 -51.30
C ASN A 377 6.80 -29.64 -52.68
N SER A 378 6.98 -30.89 -53.10
CA SER A 378 7.19 -31.24 -54.51
C SER A 378 5.83 -31.45 -55.19
N ALA A 379 5.31 -30.40 -55.80
CA ALA A 379 4.13 -30.48 -56.68
C ALA A 379 4.54 -30.19 -58.12
N GLY A 380 4.49 -31.23 -58.96
CA GLY A 380 4.03 -31.21 -60.35
C GLY A 380 4.72 -30.29 -61.35
N VAL A 381 5.77 -30.79 -62.00
CA VAL A 381 6.12 -30.37 -63.37
C VAL A 381 5.19 -31.11 -64.33
N GLY A 382 4.18 -30.42 -64.84
CA GLY A 382 3.29 -30.87 -65.91
C GLY A 382 3.37 -29.90 -67.10
N SER A 383 4.05 -30.36 -68.15
CA SER A 383 3.91 -30.02 -69.57
C SER A 383 3.52 -28.59 -69.99
N SER A 384 4.46 -27.95 -70.66
CA SER A 384 4.31 -26.83 -71.58
C SER A 384 3.26 -27.07 -72.68
N SER A 385 2.39 -26.09 -72.91
CA SER A 385 1.89 -25.77 -74.25
C SER A 385 1.60 -24.28 -74.35
N LEU A 386 2.39 -23.60 -75.20
CA LEU A 386 2.19 -22.25 -75.71
C LEU A 386 0.85 -22.09 -76.44
N HIS A 387 0.19 -20.95 -76.26
CA HIS A 387 -0.46 -20.10 -77.28
C HIS A 387 -1.08 -18.89 -76.53
N LEU A 388 -0.49 -17.69 -76.65
CA LEU A 388 -0.92 -16.59 -77.54
C LEU A 388 -2.36 -16.11 -77.25
N GLU A 389 -2.48 -15.06 -76.44
CA GLU A 389 -2.83 -13.68 -76.86
C GLU A 389 -2.52 -12.68 -75.74
#